data_AF-A0A368ZV81-F1
#
_entry.id   AF-A0A368ZV81-F1
#
_cell.length_a   1.000
_cell.length_b   1.000
_cell.length_c   1.000
_cell.angle_alpha   90.00
_cell.angle_beta   90.00
_cell.angle_gamma   90.00
#
_symmetry.space_group_name_H-M   'P 1'
#
loop_
_entity.id
_entity.type
_entity.pdbx_description
1 polymer ?
#
loop_
_entity_poly.entity_id
_entity_poly.type
_entity_poly.pdbx_seq_one_letter_code
_entity_poly.pdbx_strand_id
1 'polypeptide(L)'
;AADAPGWTPYNAMWNNPLRFVDLDGRWAVDHIDVTKNDDGTFTVVGGEANADKNIYVVDGSGQRTGEVVGEMLTEYSFHGEDGRAIVGAIINPRDNSGQTFMDNDIIKGNPGLFHYMRNATGGKKYDFKRNGTKPGDPNYNNPQYHYRGMSFNGKIASARDIGNYAAGYVAGVKGFSWGSSRLAFDALESYQKGGLATEGQPTQQAQRLGHNVGYSIYQQRKFEREWQKATNPWPPGPKY
;
A
#
# COMPACT_ATOMS: atom_id res chain seq x y z
N ALA A 1 -9.34 7.69 -36.54
CA ALA A 1 -9.14 8.66 -35.45
C ALA A 1 -10.34 8.53 -34.54
N ALA A 2 -10.15 7.98 -33.34
CA ALA A 2 -11.20 7.82 -32.34
C ALA A 2 -10.68 8.49 -31.08
N ASP A 3 -11.01 9.77 -30.94
CA ASP A 3 -10.76 10.54 -29.71
C ASP A 3 -12.01 10.38 -28.82
N ALA A 4 -11.84 9.77 -27.65
CA ALA A 4 -12.80 9.71 -26.55
C ALA A 4 -12.90 11.11 -25.86
N PRO A 5 -13.95 11.46 -25.05
CA PRO A 5 -14.66 10.56 -24.14
C PRO A 5 -16.18 10.81 -23.91
N GLY A 6 -16.91 9.74 -23.59
CA GLY A 6 -18.27 9.81 -23.01
C GLY A 6 -18.30 10.22 -21.53
N TRP A 7 -17.20 10.74 -21.01
CA TRP A 7 -17.05 11.28 -19.66
C TRP A 7 -16.84 12.78 -19.77
N THR A 8 -17.91 13.53 -19.55
CA THR A 8 -17.84 14.99 -19.37
C THR A 8 -18.04 15.29 -17.89
N PRO A 9 -17.20 16.17 -17.27
CA PRO A 9 -17.40 16.62 -15.90
C PRO A 9 -18.71 17.42 -15.72
N TYR A 10 -19.41 17.71 -16.82
CA TYR A 10 -20.71 18.38 -16.86
C TYR A 10 -21.89 17.41 -17.02
N ASN A 11 -21.67 16.09 -16.92
CA ASN A 11 -22.77 15.12 -16.91
C ASN A 11 -23.43 15.10 -15.53
N ALA A 12 -24.40 15.99 -15.33
CA ALA A 12 -25.19 16.02 -14.12
C ALA A 12 -26.24 14.90 -14.13
N MET A 13 -26.45 14.28 -12.96
CA MET A 13 -27.61 13.42 -12.73
C MET A 13 -27.66 12.15 -13.61
N TRP A 14 -26.54 11.73 -14.23
CA TRP A 14 -26.47 10.64 -15.22
C TRP A 14 -27.54 10.81 -16.32
N ASN A 15 -27.81 12.07 -16.69
CA ASN A 15 -28.95 12.47 -17.53
C ASN A 15 -30.34 12.04 -17.00
N ASN A 16 -30.50 11.81 -15.70
CA ASN A 16 -31.76 11.45 -15.05
C ASN A 16 -32.01 12.24 -13.75
N PRO A 17 -32.32 13.55 -13.86
CA PRO A 17 -32.52 14.46 -12.73
C PRO A 17 -33.80 14.22 -11.91
N LEU A 18 -34.71 13.37 -12.41
CA LEU A 18 -35.92 12.98 -11.68
C LEU A 18 -35.66 11.86 -10.68
N ARG A 19 -34.59 11.07 -10.89
CA ARG A 19 -34.22 9.93 -10.05
C ARG A 19 -33.02 10.22 -9.15
N PHE A 20 -32.10 11.07 -9.59
CA PHE A 20 -30.88 11.40 -8.86
C PHE A 20 -30.83 12.90 -8.61
N VAL A 21 -30.60 13.28 -7.35
CA VAL A 21 -30.44 14.68 -6.92
C VAL A 21 -29.05 14.81 -6.32
N ASP A 22 -28.28 15.77 -6.82
CA ASP A 22 -26.99 16.20 -6.30
C ASP A 22 -27.20 17.50 -5.50
N LEU A 23 -27.14 17.45 -4.18
CA LEU A 23 -27.50 18.58 -3.32
C LEU A 23 -26.32 19.56 -3.10
N ASP A 24 -25.08 19.12 -3.30
CA ASP A 24 -23.87 19.91 -3.02
C ASP A 24 -22.86 19.93 -4.18
N GLY A 25 -23.16 19.27 -5.30
CA GLY A 25 -22.35 19.28 -6.52
C GLY A 25 -21.15 18.34 -6.47
N ARG A 26 -21.16 17.38 -5.54
CA ARG A 26 -20.03 16.50 -5.21
C ARG A 26 -20.44 15.04 -5.29
N TRP A 27 -20.72 14.58 -6.50
CA TRP A 27 -20.94 13.17 -6.75
C TRP A 27 -19.70 12.32 -6.49
N ALA A 28 -19.71 11.62 -5.35
CA ALA A 28 -18.70 10.67 -4.87
C ALA A 28 -17.28 11.24 -4.95
N VAL A 29 -16.93 12.04 -3.95
CA VAL A 29 -15.56 12.51 -3.79
C VAL A 29 -14.87 11.59 -2.81
N ASP A 30 -13.66 11.31 -3.21
CA ASP A 30 -13.15 9.99 -3.14
C ASP A 30 -11.74 10.17 -2.53
N HIS A 31 -11.55 10.09 -1.20
CA HIS A 31 -10.35 10.66 -0.55
C HIS A 31 -10.24 10.33 0.95
N ILE A 32 -9.14 10.78 1.60
CA ILE A 32 -9.03 10.83 3.06
C ILE A 32 -9.08 12.28 3.55
N ASP A 33 -9.85 12.52 4.62
CA ASP A 33 -9.91 13.78 5.34
C ASP A 33 -9.18 13.69 6.68
N VAL A 34 -8.39 14.73 6.98
CA VAL A 34 -7.58 14.82 8.20
C VAL A 34 -7.72 16.17 8.89
N THR A 35 -7.57 16.19 10.20
CA THR A 35 -7.35 17.42 10.96
C THR A 35 -5.88 17.57 11.29
N LYS A 36 -5.35 18.79 11.15
CA LYS A 36 -3.96 19.11 11.49
C LYS A 36 -3.80 19.24 13.01
N ASN A 37 -2.76 18.62 13.55
CA ASN A 37 -2.37 18.71 14.96
C ASN A 37 -1.27 19.78 15.15
N ASP A 38 -1.11 20.28 16.38
CA ASP A 38 -0.14 21.35 16.70
C ASP A 38 1.33 20.95 16.45
N ASP A 39 1.64 19.65 16.55
CA ASP A 39 2.98 19.11 16.31
C ASP A 39 3.32 18.93 14.81
N GLY A 40 2.37 19.25 13.93
CA GLY A 40 2.48 19.09 12.48
C GLY A 40 2.22 17.66 11.99
N THR A 41 1.68 16.78 12.83
CA THR A 41 1.03 15.54 12.41
C THR A 41 -0.42 15.79 12.02
N PHE A 42 -1.08 14.77 11.48
CA PHE A 42 -2.47 14.85 11.04
C PHE A 42 -3.24 13.64 11.58
N THR A 43 -4.48 13.86 12.00
CA THR A 43 -5.37 12.81 12.50
C THR A 43 -6.44 12.52 11.46
N VAL A 44 -6.58 11.26 11.04
CA VAL A 44 -7.65 10.84 10.13
C VAL A 44 -9.01 11.03 10.81
N VAL A 45 -9.91 11.77 10.18
CA VAL A 45 -11.26 12.02 10.69
C VAL A 45 -12.36 11.42 9.82
N GLY A 46 -12.04 11.04 8.58
CA GLY A 46 -12.98 10.40 7.68
C GLY A 46 -12.38 10.15 6.30
N GLY A 47 -13.23 9.72 5.38
CA GLY A 47 -12.88 9.44 4.00
C GLY A 47 -13.54 8.18 3.47
N GLU A 48 -13.50 8.04 2.15
CA GLU A 48 -13.99 6.90 1.39
C GLU A 48 -12.88 6.41 0.44
N ALA A 49 -12.94 5.15 0.03
CA ALA A 49 -11.87 4.50 -0.75
C ALA A 49 -12.20 4.37 -2.23
N ASN A 50 -11.24 4.74 -3.10
CA ASN A 50 -11.48 5.06 -4.52
C ASN A 50 -10.23 5.60 -5.26
N ALA A 51 -10.43 6.13 -6.48
CA ALA A 51 -9.38 6.59 -7.36
C ALA A 51 -8.65 7.88 -6.94
N ASP A 52 -9.26 8.78 -6.15
CA ASP A 52 -8.56 9.97 -5.67
C ASP A 52 -7.79 9.66 -4.37
N LYS A 53 -6.47 9.73 -4.50
CA LYS A 53 -5.54 9.33 -3.45
C LYS A 53 -5.12 10.51 -2.58
N ASN A 54 -5.66 11.70 -2.79
CA ASN A 54 -5.24 12.87 -2.02
C ASN A 54 -5.71 12.77 -0.56
N ILE A 55 -4.90 13.39 0.31
CA ILE A 55 -5.17 13.54 1.74
C ILE A 55 -5.45 15.01 2.00
N TYR A 56 -6.72 15.34 2.27
CA TYR A 56 -7.20 16.71 2.42
C TYR A 56 -7.27 17.11 3.90
N VAL A 57 -6.87 18.34 4.19
CA VAL A 57 -7.05 18.91 5.52
C VAL A 57 -8.44 19.53 5.63
N VAL A 58 -9.15 19.20 6.70
CA VAL A 58 -10.44 19.78 7.07
C VAL A 58 -10.35 20.56 8.39
N ASP A 59 -11.22 21.56 8.52
CA ASP A 59 -11.36 22.33 9.76
C ASP A 59 -12.25 21.60 10.80
N GLY A 60 -12.46 22.25 11.97
CA GLY A 60 -13.30 21.70 13.03
C GLY A 60 -14.79 21.54 12.68
N SER A 61 -15.24 22.09 11.56
CA SER A 61 -16.59 21.91 11.00
C SER A 61 -16.64 20.82 9.91
N GLY A 62 -15.51 20.21 9.57
CA GLY A 62 -15.40 19.22 8.50
C GLY A 62 -15.26 19.82 7.10
N GLN A 63 -15.06 21.13 6.98
CA GLN A 63 -14.87 21.78 5.68
C GLN A 63 -13.41 21.76 5.26
N ARG A 64 -13.16 21.45 3.97
CA ARG A 64 -11.80 21.45 3.41
C ARG A 64 -11.16 22.84 3.51
N THR A 65 -9.95 22.90 4.04
CA THR A 65 -9.18 24.14 4.15
C THR A 65 -8.48 24.54 2.85
N GLY A 66 -8.41 23.61 1.88
CA GLY A 66 -7.63 23.74 0.66
C GLY A 66 -6.20 23.20 0.77
N GLU A 67 -5.74 22.84 1.98
CA GLU A 67 -4.45 22.19 2.18
C GLU A 67 -4.52 20.69 1.81
N VAL A 68 -3.51 20.22 1.08
CA VAL A 68 -3.31 18.80 0.73
C VAL A 68 -2.00 18.34 1.35
N VAL A 69 -2.07 17.30 2.18
CA VAL A 69 -0.89 16.73 2.88
C VAL A 69 0.01 15.97 1.91
N GLY A 70 -0.60 15.29 0.95
CA GLY A 70 0.07 14.47 -0.04
C GLY A 70 -0.89 13.48 -0.67
N GLU A 71 -0.33 12.50 -1.38
CA GLU A 71 -1.08 11.45 -2.04
C GLU A 71 -0.77 10.09 -1.38
N MET A 72 -1.79 9.29 -1.15
CA MET A 72 -1.71 7.94 -0.63
C MET A 72 -0.97 7.02 -1.61
N LEU A 73 -0.27 6.01 -1.08
CA LEU A 73 0.39 4.98 -1.89
C LEU A 73 -0.64 4.15 -2.69
N THR A 74 -1.74 3.80 -2.03
CA THR A 74 -2.87 3.10 -2.63
C THR A 74 -4.17 3.80 -2.27
N GLU A 75 -5.24 3.46 -3.00
CA GLU A 75 -6.62 3.89 -2.76
C GLU A 75 -7.12 3.53 -1.35
N TYR A 76 -6.44 2.60 -0.68
CA TYR A 76 -6.85 2.02 0.58
C TYR A 76 -5.86 2.23 1.73
N SER A 77 -4.84 3.09 1.57
CA SER A 77 -3.76 3.18 2.57
C SER A 77 -4.24 3.50 3.99
N PHE A 78 -5.36 4.20 4.14
CA PHE A 78 -5.99 4.48 5.45
C PHE A 78 -7.39 3.88 5.61
N HIS A 79 -7.68 2.84 4.83
CA HIS A 79 -8.97 2.16 4.81
C HIS A 79 -8.84 0.74 5.37
N GLY A 80 -9.79 0.35 6.22
CA GLY A 80 -9.94 -1.02 6.71
C GLY A 80 -10.34 -1.99 5.59
N GLU A 81 -10.38 -3.28 5.93
CA GLU A 81 -10.84 -4.33 5.00
C GLU A 81 -12.30 -4.15 4.56
N ASP A 82 -13.09 -3.39 5.32
CA ASP A 82 -14.47 -3.00 5.02
C ASP A 82 -14.56 -1.72 4.16
N GLY A 83 -13.42 -1.16 3.73
CA GLY A 83 -13.34 0.05 2.92
C GLY A 83 -13.55 1.34 3.71
N ARG A 84 -13.74 1.29 5.03
CA ARG A 84 -13.97 2.48 5.85
C ARG A 84 -12.66 3.08 6.33
N ALA A 85 -12.61 4.42 6.39
CA ALA A 85 -11.45 5.14 6.91
C ALA A 85 -11.17 4.76 8.37
N ILE A 86 -9.89 4.60 8.71
CA ILE A 86 -9.45 4.30 10.08
C ILE A 86 -9.33 5.61 10.86
N VAL A 87 -10.47 6.08 11.36
CA VAL A 87 -10.56 7.31 12.15
C VAL A 87 -9.67 7.23 13.39
N GLY A 88 -8.89 8.29 13.62
CA GLY A 88 -7.91 8.41 14.70
C GLY A 88 -6.51 7.90 14.36
N ALA A 89 -6.28 7.34 13.17
CA ALA A 89 -4.92 7.06 12.72
C ALA A 89 -4.12 8.36 12.57
N ILE A 90 -2.88 8.36 13.07
CA ILE A 90 -1.98 9.51 13.00
C ILE A 90 -1.08 9.39 11.77
N ILE A 91 -1.03 10.44 10.96
CA ILE A 91 -0.15 10.59 9.81
C ILE A 91 0.96 11.57 10.19
N ASN A 92 2.20 11.10 10.10
CA ASN A 92 3.38 11.93 10.28
C ASN A 92 4.23 11.92 9.00
N PRO A 93 4.10 12.92 8.11
CA PRO A 93 4.88 12.99 6.87
C PRO A 93 6.39 13.11 7.09
N ARG A 94 6.85 13.44 8.31
CA ARG A 94 8.27 13.51 8.66
C ARG A 94 8.83 12.18 9.15
N ASP A 95 7.97 11.18 9.38
CA ASP A 95 8.39 9.82 9.70
C ASP A 95 8.90 9.12 8.44
N ASN A 96 10.17 8.69 8.47
CA ASN A 96 10.85 7.97 7.40
C ASN A 96 11.11 6.50 7.75
N SER A 97 10.52 5.98 8.83
CA SER A 97 10.74 4.61 9.30
C SER A 97 10.31 3.57 8.25
N GLY A 98 9.26 3.85 7.48
CA GLY A 98 8.80 3.02 6.38
C GLY A 98 9.81 2.90 5.24
N GLN A 99 10.35 4.04 4.79
CA GLN A 99 11.40 4.06 3.78
C GLN A 99 12.67 3.36 4.28
N THR A 100 13.06 3.63 5.54
CA THR A 100 14.22 3.02 6.18
C THR A 100 14.10 1.50 6.25
N PHE A 101 12.92 0.99 6.61
CA PHE A 101 12.61 -0.44 6.62
C PHE A 101 12.76 -1.05 5.22
N MET A 102 12.18 -0.41 4.20
CA MET A 102 12.28 -0.89 2.83
C MET A 102 13.72 -0.92 2.32
N ASP A 103 14.47 0.17 2.51
CA ASP A 103 15.82 0.29 1.98
C ASP A 103 16.79 -0.67 2.68
N ASN A 104 16.75 -0.72 4.01
CA ASN A 104 17.73 -1.46 4.80
C ASN A 104 17.37 -2.93 4.99
N ASP A 105 16.13 -3.23 5.39
CA ASP A 105 15.75 -4.60 5.77
C ASP A 105 15.27 -5.43 4.58
N ILE A 106 14.67 -4.78 3.56
CA ILE A 106 14.08 -5.47 2.42
C ILE A 106 15.01 -5.45 1.21
N ILE A 107 15.39 -4.26 0.73
CA ILE A 107 16.20 -4.12 -0.48
C ILE A 107 17.64 -4.55 -0.22
N LYS A 108 18.32 -3.90 0.74
CA LYS A 108 19.70 -4.23 1.10
C LYS A 108 19.81 -5.58 1.81
N GLY A 109 18.89 -5.85 2.74
CA GLY A 109 18.83 -7.12 3.46
C GLY A 109 18.52 -8.32 2.56
N ASN A 110 17.79 -8.11 1.46
CA ASN A 110 17.43 -9.11 0.45
C ASN A 110 17.00 -10.47 1.07
N PRO A 111 16.03 -10.49 2.00
CA PRO A 111 15.70 -11.68 2.74
C PRO A 111 15.28 -12.83 1.81
N GLY A 112 15.55 -14.06 2.23
CA GLY A 112 14.94 -15.23 1.61
C GLY A 112 13.43 -15.23 1.85
N LEU A 113 12.65 -15.70 0.88
CA LEU A 113 11.18 -15.67 0.95
C LEU A 113 10.64 -16.35 2.21
N PHE A 114 11.09 -17.57 2.49
CA PHE A 114 10.66 -18.32 3.69
C PHE A 114 11.08 -17.63 4.99
N HIS A 115 12.26 -17.02 5.02
CA HIS A 115 12.73 -16.26 6.18
C HIS A 115 11.89 -15.02 6.41
N TYR A 116 11.54 -14.30 5.34
CA TYR A 116 10.64 -13.16 5.40
C TYR A 116 9.27 -13.57 5.95
N MET A 117 8.62 -14.58 5.36
CA MET A 117 7.28 -15.04 5.77
C MET A 117 7.23 -15.41 7.26
N ARG A 118 8.22 -16.15 7.77
CA ARG A 118 8.27 -16.57 9.19
C ARG A 118 8.45 -15.39 10.16
N ASN A 119 8.98 -14.28 9.68
CA ASN A 119 9.32 -13.10 10.48
C ASN A 119 8.48 -11.85 10.14
N ALA A 120 7.47 -11.98 9.28
CA ALA A 120 6.56 -10.90 8.87
C ALA A 120 5.27 -10.83 9.71
N THR A 121 5.16 -11.61 10.79
CA THR A 121 3.95 -11.68 11.64
C THR A 121 4.29 -11.62 13.12
N GLY A 122 3.29 -11.26 13.94
CA GLY A 122 3.39 -11.32 15.40
C GLY A 122 4.40 -10.36 16.02
N GLY A 123 4.64 -9.20 15.40
CA GLY A 123 5.59 -8.20 15.87
C GLY A 123 7.06 -8.57 15.64
N LYS A 124 7.32 -9.56 14.78
CA LYS A 124 8.68 -9.92 14.38
C LYS A 124 9.27 -8.91 13.40
N LYS A 125 10.54 -9.09 13.05
CA LYS A 125 11.38 -8.18 12.27
C LYS A 125 10.71 -7.53 11.06
N TYR A 126 9.92 -8.28 10.29
CA TYR A 126 9.28 -7.78 9.06
C TYR A 126 7.80 -7.42 9.23
N ASP A 127 7.23 -7.54 10.44
CA ASP A 127 5.85 -7.13 10.75
C ASP A 127 5.78 -5.61 11.00
N PHE A 128 5.95 -4.84 9.93
CA PHE A 128 6.17 -3.40 10.01
C PHE A 128 4.99 -2.62 10.65
N LYS A 129 3.75 -3.10 10.48
CA LYS A 129 2.57 -2.49 11.12
C LYS A 129 2.66 -2.47 12.66
N ARG A 130 3.40 -3.42 13.26
CA ARG A 130 3.67 -3.49 14.70
C ARG A 130 5.05 -2.97 15.11
N ASN A 131 5.84 -2.44 14.17
CA ASN A 131 7.16 -1.91 14.46
C ASN A 131 7.10 -0.90 15.62
N GLY A 132 8.03 -0.98 16.58
CA GLY A 132 8.04 -0.13 17.77
C GLY A 132 7.10 -0.59 18.91
N THR A 133 6.48 -1.77 18.81
CA THR A 133 5.62 -2.33 19.86
C THR A 133 6.02 -3.75 20.24
N LYS A 134 5.65 -4.19 21.45
CA LYS A 134 5.79 -5.57 21.94
C LYS A 134 4.47 -6.11 22.49
N PRO A 135 4.30 -7.44 22.59
CA PRO A 135 3.10 -8.02 23.19
C PRO A 135 2.84 -7.43 24.58
N GLY A 136 1.61 -6.96 24.79
CA GLY A 136 1.21 -6.25 26.02
C GLY A 136 1.16 -4.72 25.88
N ASP A 137 1.78 -4.14 24.86
CA ASP A 137 1.65 -2.70 24.60
C ASP A 137 0.24 -2.36 24.07
N PRO A 138 -0.35 -1.21 24.44
CA PRO A 138 -1.67 -0.79 23.95
C PRO A 138 -1.76 -0.72 22.42
N ASN A 139 -0.63 -0.38 21.76
CA ASN A 139 -0.55 -0.23 20.31
C ASN A 139 -0.34 -1.55 19.56
N TYR A 140 -0.02 -2.65 20.25
CA TYR A 140 0.37 -3.91 19.62
C TYR A 140 -0.72 -4.50 18.72
N ASN A 141 -1.99 -4.38 19.13
CA ASN A 141 -3.16 -4.80 18.36
C ASN A 141 -4.12 -3.63 18.06
N ASN A 142 -3.61 -2.40 18.06
CA ASN A 142 -4.44 -1.21 17.79
C ASN A 142 -4.50 -0.93 16.28
N PRO A 143 -5.69 -0.94 15.66
CA PRO A 143 -5.85 -0.58 14.25
C PRO A 143 -5.30 0.79 13.91
N GLN A 144 -5.57 1.83 14.71
CA GLN A 144 -5.07 3.19 14.46
C GLN A 144 -3.54 3.23 14.39
N TYR A 145 -2.86 2.43 15.21
CA TYR A 145 -1.40 2.32 15.16
C TYR A 145 -0.91 1.54 13.93
N HIS A 146 -1.60 0.47 13.55
CA HIS A 146 -1.26 -0.33 12.36
C HIS A 146 -1.48 0.49 11.08
N TYR A 147 -2.42 1.42 11.09
CA TYR A 147 -2.71 2.33 9.99
C TYR A 147 -2.04 3.71 10.12
N ARG A 148 -1.10 3.89 11.06
CA ARG A 148 -0.34 5.15 11.17
C ARG A 148 0.38 5.46 9.85
N GLY A 149 0.32 6.70 9.40
CA GLY A 149 0.84 7.15 8.12
C GLY A 149 2.22 7.77 8.21
N MET A 150 3.01 7.56 7.16
CA MET A 150 4.38 8.07 7.05
C MET A 150 4.78 8.27 5.60
N SER A 151 5.90 8.97 5.37
CA SER A 151 6.43 9.15 4.03
C SER A 151 7.01 7.85 3.48
N PHE A 152 6.67 7.53 2.24
CA PHE A 152 7.11 6.32 1.56
C PHE A 152 7.08 6.49 0.04
N ASN A 153 8.23 6.32 -0.64
CA ASN A 153 8.35 6.45 -2.10
C ASN A 153 7.75 7.77 -2.67
N GLY A 154 7.90 8.88 -1.95
CA GLY A 154 7.34 10.19 -2.36
C GLY A 154 5.81 10.29 -2.24
N LYS A 155 5.17 9.30 -1.60
CA LYS A 155 3.76 9.24 -1.25
C LYS A 155 3.63 9.14 0.28
N ILE A 156 2.39 9.07 0.76
CA ILE A 156 2.07 8.76 2.14
C ILE A 156 1.49 7.34 2.19
N ALA A 157 2.01 6.49 3.06
CA ALA A 157 1.53 5.11 3.21
C ALA A 157 1.32 4.78 4.69
N SER A 158 0.36 3.91 4.97
CA SER A 158 0.23 3.36 6.31
C SER A 158 1.28 2.29 6.60
N ALA A 159 1.57 2.07 7.87
CA ALA A 159 2.49 0.99 8.27
C ALA A 159 2.00 -0.39 7.81
N ARG A 160 0.69 -0.62 7.73
CA ARG A 160 0.11 -1.82 7.11
C ARG A 160 0.49 -1.92 5.63
N ASP A 161 0.22 -0.87 4.85
CA ASP A 161 0.49 -0.86 3.41
C ASP A 161 1.98 -1.05 3.10
N ILE A 162 2.87 -0.48 3.90
CA ILE A 162 4.32 -0.64 3.72
C ILE A 162 4.74 -2.10 3.96
N GLY A 163 4.19 -2.77 4.97
CA GLY A 163 4.41 -4.20 5.19
C GLY A 163 3.91 -5.05 4.02
N ASN A 164 2.73 -4.75 3.51
CA ASN A 164 2.13 -5.42 2.35
C ASN A 164 2.94 -5.20 1.07
N TYR A 165 3.36 -3.97 0.82
CA TYR A 165 4.24 -3.59 -0.28
C TYR A 165 5.57 -4.36 -0.22
N ALA A 166 6.19 -4.43 0.97
CA ALA A 166 7.42 -5.19 1.17
C ALA A 166 7.23 -6.69 0.87
N ALA A 167 6.13 -7.30 1.30
CA ALA A 167 5.83 -8.70 1.02
C ALA A 167 5.72 -8.96 -0.49
N GLY A 168 4.97 -8.10 -1.19
CA GLY A 168 4.86 -8.10 -2.64
C GLY A 168 6.23 -7.99 -3.32
N TYR A 169 7.02 -6.99 -2.91
CA TYR A 169 8.35 -6.76 -3.46
C TYR A 169 9.27 -7.96 -3.29
N VAL A 170 9.32 -8.56 -2.09
CA VAL A 170 10.12 -9.77 -1.82
C VAL A 170 9.70 -10.90 -2.74
N ALA A 171 8.41 -11.17 -2.91
CA ALA A 171 7.95 -12.20 -3.83
C ALA A 171 8.35 -11.90 -5.30
N GLY A 172 8.19 -10.65 -5.73
CA GLY A 172 8.53 -10.18 -7.06
C GLY A 172 10.01 -10.33 -7.39
N VAL A 173 10.93 -9.88 -6.52
CA VAL A 173 12.38 -9.98 -6.76
C VAL A 173 12.90 -11.41 -6.77
N LYS A 174 12.17 -12.35 -6.16
CA LYS A 174 12.47 -13.80 -6.24
C LYS A 174 11.83 -14.47 -7.45
N GLY A 175 11.12 -13.73 -8.31
CA GLY A 175 10.59 -14.19 -9.58
C GLY A 175 9.26 -14.94 -9.48
N PHE A 176 8.57 -14.88 -8.35
CA PHE A 176 7.23 -15.44 -8.25
C PHE A 176 6.27 -14.64 -9.12
N SER A 177 5.37 -15.32 -9.85
CA SER A 177 4.29 -14.64 -10.55
C SER A 177 3.32 -14.00 -9.55
N TRP A 178 2.50 -13.05 -10.00
CA TRP A 178 1.46 -12.48 -9.15
C TRP A 178 0.50 -13.56 -8.63
N GLY A 179 0.04 -14.48 -9.49
CA GLY A 179 -0.85 -15.58 -9.10
C GLY A 179 -0.24 -16.50 -8.05
N SER A 180 1.04 -16.87 -8.21
CA SER A 180 1.75 -17.69 -7.21
C SER A 180 1.93 -16.95 -5.88
N SER A 181 2.20 -15.64 -5.94
CA SER A 181 2.35 -14.79 -4.75
C SER A 181 1.03 -14.69 -4.00
N ARG A 182 -0.09 -14.51 -4.72
CA ARG A 182 -1.44 -14.45 -4.15
C ARG A 182 -1.82 -15.72 -3.40
N LEU A 183 -1.56 -16.89 -3.99
CA LEU A 183 -1.78 -18.17 -3.30
C LEU A 183 -0.96 -18.29 -2.02
N ALA A 184 0.30 -17.82 -2.02
CA ALA A 184 1.15 -17.84 -0.84
C ALA A 184 0.66 -16.87 0.25
N PHE A 185 0.18 -15.68 -0.13
CA PHE A 185 -0.40 -14.71 0.81
C PHE A 185 -1.70 -15.23 1.42
N ASP A 186 -2.62 -15.79 0.62
CA ASP A 186 -3.87 -16.39 1.12
C ASP A 186 -3.60 -17.57 2.07
N ALA A 187 -2.62 -18.41 1.77
CA ALA A 187 -2.22 -19.51 2.65
C ALA A 187 -1.65 -19.00 3.98
N LEU A 188 -0.84 -17.95 3.94
CA LEU A 188 -0.27 -17.32 5.13
C LEU A 188 -1.37 -16.64 5.98
N GLU A 189 -2.33 -15.97 5.35
CA GLU A 189 -3.47 -15.35 6.01
C GLU A 189 -4.39 -16.40 6.64
N SER A 190 -4.65 -17.49 5.92
CA SER A 190 -5.43 -18.62 6.43
C SER A 190 -4.81 -19.24 7.68
N TYR A 191 -3.48 -19.41 7.66
CA TYR A 191 -2.73 -19.87 8.82
C TYR A 191 -2.82 -18.91 10.01
N GLN A 192 -2.74 -17.60 9.77
CA GLN A 192 -2.86 -16.59 10.84
C GLN A 192 -4.26 -16.53 11.46
N LYS A 193 -5.31 -16.71 10.66
CA LYS A 193 -6.71 -16.67 11.09
C LYS A 193 -7.23 -18.02 11.60
N GLY A 194 -6.46 -19.11 11.47
CA GLY A 194 -6.86 -20.45 11.91
C GLY A 194 -7.96 -21.08 11.06
N GLY A 195 -8.12 -20.64 9.80
CA GLY A 195 -9.15 -21.10 8.87
C GLY A 195 -8.95 -20.52 7.47
N LEU A 196 -9.64 -21.06 6.44
CA LEU A 196 -9.51 -20.54 5.07
C LEU A 196 -9.89 -19.05 5.01
N ALA A 197 -8.94 -18.23 4.58
CA ALA A 197 -9.09 -16.78 4.47
C ALA A 197 -8.39 -16.26 3.21
N THR A 198 -8.99 -15.24 2.62
CA THR A 198 -8.43 -14.44 1.53
C THR A 198 -8.27 -13.02 2.05
N GLU A 199 -7.16 -12.36 1.72
CA GLU A 199 -6.96 -10.96 2.08
C GLU A 199 -7.92 -10.06 1.30
N GLY A 200 -8.39 -8.94 1.88
CA GLY A 200 -9.29 -8.03 1.17
C GLY A 200 -8.58 -7.15 0.15
N GLN A 201 -9.37 -6.38 -0.62
CA GLN A 201 -8.89 -5.48 -1.67
C GLN A 201 -7.78 -4.52 -1.19
N PRO A 202 -7.89 -3.86 -0.02
CA PRO A 202 -6.83 -2.97 0.50
C PRO A 202 -5.45 -3.62 0.52
N THR A 203 -5.39 -4.83 1.07
CA THR A 203 -4.15 -5.57 1.25
C THR A 203 -3.55 -6.01 -0.09
N GLN A 204 -4.40 -6.51 -1.00
CA GLN A 204 -3.96 -6.98 -2.31
C GLN A 204 -3.37 -5.85 -3.18
N GLN A 205 -3.87 -4.61 -3.09
CA GLN A 205 -3.35 -3.50 -3.90
C GLN A 205 -1.92 -3.12 -3.54
N ALA A 206 -1.62 -2.98 -2.24
CA ALA A 206 -0.26 -2.67 -1.79
C ALA A 206 0.73 -3.80 -2.12
N GLN A 207 0.33 -5.06 -1.93
CA GLN A 207 1.12 -6.22 -2.34
C GLN A 207 1.38 -6.24 -3.84
N ARG A 208 0.36 -5.97 -4.66
CA ARG A 208 0.50 -5.95 -6.13
C ARG A 208 1.44 -4.85 -6.58
N LEU A 209 1.34 -3.66 -5.98
CA LEU A 209 2.23 -2.54 -6.29
C LEU A 209 3.69 -2.92 -6.01
N GLY A 210 3.98 -3.45 -4.82
CA GLY A 210 5.32 -3.92 -4.47
C GLY A 210 5.79 -5.07 -5.37
N HIS A 211 4.91 -6.03 -5.66
CA HIS A 211 5.21 -7.18 -6.53
C HIS A 211 5.61 -6.75 -7.93
N ASN A 212 4.86 -5.85 -8.56
CA ASN A 212 5.18 -5.35 -9.90
C ASN A 212 6.57 -4.72 -9.96
N VAL A 213 6.93 -3.92 -8.94
CA VAL A 213 8.27 -3.31 -8.83
C VAL A 213 9.34 -4.40 -8.63
N GLY A 214 9.11 -5.37 -7.74
CA GLY A 214 10.07 -6.44 -7.52
C GLY A 214 10.26 -7.33 -8.76
N TYR A 215 9.17 -7.62 -9.47
CA TYR A 215 9.17 -8.50 -10.62
C TYR A 215 9.84 -7.88 -11.83
N SER A 216 9.67 -6.56 -12.07
CA SER A 216 10.40 -5.86 -13.13
C SER A 216 11.92 -5.93 -12.92
N ILE A 217 12.38 -5.77 -11.67
CA ILE A 217 13.80 -5.95 -11.30
C ILE A 217 14.27 -7.37 -11.56
N TYR A 218 13.46 -8.39 -11.23
CA TYR A 218 13.79 -9.79 -11.54
C TYR A 218 13.96 -10.02 -13.05
N GLN A 219 13.05 -9.47 -13.87
CA GLN A 219 13.11 -9.61 -15.33
C GLN A 219 14.34 -8.92 -15.91
N GLN A 220 14.66 -7.72 -15.43
CA GLN A 220 15.87 -7.01 -15.84
C GLN A 220 17.13 -7.83 -15.52
N ARG A 221 17.27 -8.34 -14.29
CA ARG A 221 18.40 -9.19 -13.90
C ARG A 221 18.46 -10.49 -14.70
N LYS A 222 17.32 -11.05 -15.09
CA LYS A 222 17.26 -12.22 -15.97
C LYS A 222 17.78 -11.87 -17.36
N PHE A 223 17.30 -10.78 -17.95
CA PHE A 223 17.78 -10.29 -19.25
C PHE A 223 19.28 -10.03 -19.23
N GLU A 224 19.80 -9.31 -18.23
CA GLU A 224 21.24 -9.02 -18.10
C GLU A 224 22.08 -10.29 -18.03
N ARG A 225 21.64 -11.31 -17.28
CA ARG A 225 22.35 -12.61 -17.22
C ARG A 225 22.34 -13.35 -18.55
N GLU A 226 21.21 -13.36 -19.25
CA GLU A 226 21.12 -14.01 -20.57
C GLU A 226 21.94 -13.25 -21.62
N TRP A 227 21.92 -11.92 -21.57
CA TRP A 227 22.74 -11.08 -22.44
C TRP A 227 24.22 -11.30 -22.20
N GLN A 228 24.67 -11.29 -20.93
CA GLN A 228 26.05 -11.62 -20.57
C GLN A 228 26.49 -13.00 -21.07
N LYS A 229 25.62 -14.02 -20.98
CA LYS A 229 25.92 -15.35 -21.55
C LYS A 229 26.05 -15.31 -23.07
N ALA A 230 25.14 -14.59 -23.74
CA ALA A 230 25.10 -14.49 -25.20
C ALA A 230 26.27 -13.68 -25.79
N THR A 231 26.75 -12.67 -25.06
CA THR A 231 27.87 -11.82 -25.46
C THR A 231 29.20 -12.27 -24.88
N ASN A 232 29.25 -13.37 -24.12
CA ASN A 232 30.48 -13.89 -23.56
C ASN A 232 31.36 -14.47 -24.70
N PRO A 233 32.53 -13.88 -24.98
CA PRO A 233 33.40 -14.34 -26.07
C PRO A 233 34.02 -15.73 -25.80
N TRP A 234 33.87 -16.25 -24.58
CA TRP A 234 34.30 -17.58 -24.17
C TRP A 234 33.09 -18.37 -23.64
N PRO A 235 32.37 -19.14 -24.48
CA PRO A 235 31.25 -19.95 -24.01
C PRO A 235 31.73 -20.89 -22.90
N PRO A 236 30.91 -21.15 -21.86
CA PRO A 236 31.29 -22.09 -20.83
C PRO A 236 31.62 -23.44 -21.48
N GLY A 237 32.88 -23.85 -21.39
CA GLY A 237 33.35 -25.13 -21.90
C GLY A 237 32.56 -26.29 -21.30
N PRO A 238 32.61 -27.48 -21.93
CA PRO A 238 31.82 -28.62 -21.49
C PRO A 238 32.07 -28.89 -20.00
N LYS A 239 30.99 -28.96 -19.22
CA LYS A 239 31.06 -29.43 -17.84
C LYS A 239 31.27 -30.94 -17.89
N TYR A 240 32.52 -31.35 -17.65
CA TYR A 240 32.92 -32.73 -17.43
C TYR A 240 32.49 -33.23 -16.04
#